data_AF-A0A0K8JHH5-F1
#
_entry.id   AF-A0A0K8JHH5-F1
#
_cell.length_a   1.000
_cell.length_b   1.000
_cell.length_c   1.000
_cell.angle_alpha   90.00
_cell.angle_beta   90.00
_cell.angle_gamma   90.00
#
_symmetry.space_group_name_H-M   'P 1'
#
loop_
_entity.id
_entity.type
_entity.pdbx_description
1 polymer ?
#
loop_
_entity_poly.entity_id
_entity_poly.type
_entity_poly.pdbx_seq_one_letter_code
_entity_poly.pdbx_strand_id
1 'polypeptide(L)'
;MTCVCPGIMKPEVLEQTRRHPCYSAEAHNKYARIHLPVAPRCNIQCNYCNRKYDCVNESRPGVTSEVLTPELATEKFSWVKEEIPELSVVGIAGPGDALADWQATQETIKRIKAVSPDTVFCLSTNGLLLPEYAGEIIELGIHHVTVTMNALDAAIGAKIYQYIAYQGVRYEGLAAAALLLKNQLAGIQYLTERGILVKINMVMIKGINDRHIPEVVKRAKELGAFVANIMPLIPAPGSNFEHFPPTSMKEVNDLRNICQLDLPQMRHCQQCRADAIGRLNEDRSQEFRLSQRPAGVPKVYNPAKKQYRIAVTSKYNKLVDQHFGHAERFLIYQGDGRNFQLLEERAAEKYCLGMADCEDEERRRDHIIDSLQDCDAVLTMRIGQHAKDKLCCRGVTAVEYCDSVANGLQYAVEALTRQEAIEHERVMAPSRRTAN
;
A
#
# COMPACT_ATOMS: atom_id res chain seq x y z
N MET A 1 -15.04 27.50 5.60
CA MET A 1 -15.91 26.32 5.52
C MET A 1 -16.54 26.31 4.14
N THR A 2 -15.97 25.58 3.18
CA THR A 2 -16.47 25.51 1.80
C THR A 2 -17.39 24.30 1.68
N CYS A 3 -18.65 24.58 1.39
CA CYS A 3 -19.71 23.60 1.21
C CYS A 3 -19.47 22.84 -0.09
N VAL A 4 -18.93 21.63 0.01
CA VAL A 4 -18.99 20.63 -1.07
C VAL A 4 -20.46 20.23 -1.18
N CYS A 5 -21.05 20.24 -2.39
CA CYS A 5 -22.43 19.78 -2.59
C CYS A 5 -22.62 18.41 -1.89
N PRO A 6 -23.51 18.29 -0.87
CA PRO A 6 -23.48 17.16 0.09
C PRO A 6 -23.94 15.79 -0.43
N GLY A 7 -23.97 15.55 -1.75
CA GLY A 7 -24.79 14.46 -2.32
C GLY A 7 -24.07 13.22 -2.85
N ILE A 8 -22.74 13.20 -3.05
CA ILE A 8 -22.13 12.19 -3.94
C ILE A 8 -20.98 11.38 -3.30
N MET A 9 -20.29 11.89 -2.28
CA MET A 9 -19.16 11.15 -1.69
C MET A 9 -19.59 10.27 -0.52
N LYS A 10 -19.25 8.98 -0.59
CA LYS A 10 -19.40 8.05 0.53
C LYS A 10 -18.62 8.56 1.75
N PRO A 11 -19.15 8.44 2.99
CA PRO A 11 -18.47 8.90 4.21
C PRO A 11 -17.04 8.35 4.38
N GLU A 12 -16.82 7.10 3.98
CA GLU A 12 -15.51 6.43 4.01
C GLU A 12 -14.46 7.14 3.13
N VAL A 13 -14.85 7.55 1.91
CA VAL A 13 -13.94 8.25 0.98
C VAL A 13 -13.58 9.63 1.52
N LEU A 14 -14.52 10.30 2.20
CA LEU A 14 -14.27 11.59 2.84
C LEU A 14 -13.24 11.45 3.97
N GLU A 15 -13.35 10.39 4.78
CA GLU A 15 -12.42 10.12 5.86
C GLU A 15 -11.02 9.75 5.34
N GLN A 16 -10.92 8.94 4.30
CA GLN A 16 -9.66 8.67 3.61
C GLN A 16 -9.02 9.96 3.06
N THR A 17 -9.83 10.84 2.47
CA THR A 17 -9.37 12.12 1.92
C THR A 17 -8.83 13.05 3.01
N ARG A 18 -9.42 13.05 4.22
CA ARG A 18 -8.91 13.82 5.37
C ARG A 18 -7.55 13.36 5.86
N ARG A 19 -7.17 12.11 5.59
CA ARG A 19 -5.84 11.57 5.91
C ARG A 19 -4.85 11.74 4.77
N HIS A 20 -5.30 12.12 3.57
CA HIS A 20 -4.45 12.18 2.39
C HIS A 20 -3.67 13.52 2.31
N PRO A 21 -2.32 13.52 2.42
CA PRO A 21 -1.50 14.74 2.46
C PRO A 21 -1.63 15.66 1.25
N CYS A 22 -1.88 15.07 0.06
CA CYS A 22 -2.02 15.81 -1.19
C CYS A 22 -3.44 16.29 -1.53
N TYR A 23 -4.47 15.81 -0.84
CA TYR A 23 -5.87 16.17 -1.10
C TYR A 23 -6.49 16.99 0.05
N SER A 24 -5.86 17.00 1.22
CA SER A 24 -6.27 17.78 2.38
C SER A 24 -5.14 18.68 2.89
N ALA A 25 -5.41 19.98 2.94
CA ALA A 25 -4.45 20.96 3.46
C ALA A 25 -4.19 20.82 4.97
N GLU A 26 -5.03 20.15 5.74
CA GLU A 26 -4.76 19.90 7.17
C GLU A 26 -3.93 18.62 7.37
N ALA A 27 -4.02 17.69 6.40
CA ALA A 27 -3.36 16.38 6.47
C ALA A 27 -1.85 16.46 6.29
N HIS A 28 -1.34 17.43 5.50
CA HIS A 28 0.06 17.43 5.06
C HIS A 28 1.10 17.52 6.19
N ASN A 29 0.72 18.07 7.35
CA ASN A 29 1.60 18.18 8.52
C ASN A 29 1.44 17.01 9.50
N LYS A 30 0.37 16.21 9.36
CA LYS A 30 0.03 15.13 10.31
C LYS A 30 0.31 13.75 9.75
N TYR A 31 0.06 13.55 8.46
CA TYR A 31 0.10 12.24 7.84
C TYR A 31 1.24 12.11 6.84
N ALA A 32 1.84 10.94 6.81
CA ALA A 32 2.92 10.60 5.88
C ALA A 32 2.37 9.87 4.64
N ARG A 33 3.16 9.95 3.57
CA ARG A 33 2.98 9.22 2.31
C ARG A 33 4.25 8.44 1.97
N ILE A 34 4.09 7.37 1.20
CA ILE A 34 5.17 6.66 0.51
C ILE A 34 4.83 6.61 -0.96
N HIS A 35 5.79 6.90 -1.83
CA HIS A 35 5.71 6.59 -3.24
C HIS A 35 6.53 5.33 -3.55
N LEU A 36 5.93 4.38 -4.25
CA LEU A 36 6.58 3.12 -4.62
C LEU A 36 6.93 3.14 -6.12
N PRO A 37 8.23 3.17 -6.49
CA PRO A 37 8.68 3.28 -7.87
C PRO A 37 8.63 1.94 -8.62
N VAL A 38 7.42 1.46 -8.89
CA VAL A 38 7.17 0.17 -9.58
C VAL A 38 6.82 0.30 -11.06
N ALA A 39 6.72 1.54 -11.57
CA ALA A 39 6.28 1.83 -12.93
C ALA A 39 7.37 2.56 -13.73
N PRO A 40 8.43 1.89 -14.20
CA PRO A 40 9.56 2.53 -14.86
C PRO A 40 9.32 2.98 -16.31
N ARG A 41 8.43 2.31 -17.04
CA ARG A 41 8.11 2.63 -18.43
C ARG A 41 7.10 3.75 -18.49
N CYS A 42 7.18 4.53 -19.55
CA CYS A 42 6.19 5.56 -19.84
C CYS A 42 5.92 5.55 -21.35
N ASN A 43 4.65 5.74 -21.66
CA ASN A 43 4.07 5.69 -23.00
C ASN A 43 4.00 7.06 -23.67
N ILE A 44 4.51 8.11 -23.03
CA ILE A 44 4.66 9.44 -23.62
C ILE A 44 6.07 10.00 -23.36
N GLN A 45 6.47 11.01 -24.11
CA GLN A 45 7.67 11.79 -23.84
C GLN A 45 7.31 13.28 -23.83
N CYS A 46 7.33 13.88 -22.64
CA CYS A 46 7.18 15.33 -22.49
C CYS A 46 8.50 16.03 -22.79
N ASN A 47 8.46 17.22 -23.37
CA ASN A 47 9.65 18.02 -23.66
C ASN A 47 10.37 18.50 -22.39
N TYR A 48 9.68 18.59 -21.25
CA TYR A 48 10.25 18.94 -19.93
C TYR A 48 10.72 17.74 -19.11
N CYS A 49 10.62 16.51 -19.64
CA CYS A 49 10.97 15.31 -18.91
C CYS A 49 12.28 14.72 -19.42
N ASN A 50 13.17 14.37 -18.51
CA ASN A 50 14.26 13.44 -18.79
C ASN A 50 14.33 12.37 -17.70
N ARG A 51 14.11 11.12 -18.11
CA ARG A 51 14.05 9.93 -17.25
C ARG A 51 15.42 9.34 -16.92
N LYS A 52 16.50 9.77 -17.57
CA LYS A 52 17.86 9.20 -17.39
C LYS A 52 18.62 9.76 -16.20
N TYR A 53 18.26 10.94 -15.69
CA TYR A 53 18.98 11.59 -14.59
C TYR A 53 18.21 11.42 -13.27
N ASP A 54 18.64 10.50 -12.42
CA ASP A 54 18.30 10.53 -11.00
C ASP A 54 19.41 11.29 -10.28
N CYS A 55 19.20 12.56 -9.98
CA CYS A 55 20.15 13.28 -9.13
C CYS A 55 19.75 13.08 -7.66
N VAL A 56 20.72 12.68 -6.85
CA VAL A 56 20.59 12.37 -5.41
C VAL A 56 20.10 13.58 -4.60
N ASN A 57 20.25 14.80 -5.14
CA ASN A 57 19.87 16.07 -4.52
C ASN A 57 18.68 16.76 -5.22
N GLU A 58 18.01 16.09 -6.16
CA GLU A 58 16.98 16.71 -6.99
C GLU A 58 15.59 16.21 -6.63
N SER A 59 14.73 17.12 -6.15
CA SER A 59 13.33 16.88 -5.80
C SER A 59 12.42 17.21 -6.99
N ARG A 60 12.63 16.53 -8.12
CA ARG A 60 11.75 16.67 -9.29
C ARG A 60 10.82 15.46 -9.47
N PRO A 61 9.60 15.63 -10.02
CA PRO A 61 8.71 14.50 -10.28
C PRO A 61 9.31 13.55 -11.34
N GLY A 62 9.07 12.24 -11.18
CA GLY A 62 9.44 11.23 -12.17
C GLY A 62 10.90 10.75 -12.12
N VAL A 63 11.65 11.09 -11.07
CA VAL A 63 12.95 10.46 -10.79
C VAL A 63 12.84 9.53 -9.59
N THR A 64 13.67 8.49 -9.59
CA THR A 64 13.83 7.56 -8.48
C THR A 64 15.24 7.01 -8.44
N SER A 65 15.72 6.71 -7.25
CA SER A 65 17.01 6.05 -7.03
C SER A 65 16.98 4.54 -7.25
N GLU A 66 15.82 3.91 -7.13
CA GLU A 66 15.68 2.45 -7.21
C GLU A 66 14.34 2.10 -7.86
N VAL A 67 14.33 1.24 -8.89
CA VAL A 67 13.09 0.67 -9.41
C VAL A 67 12.81 -0.63 -8.66
N LEU A 68 11.57 -0.80 -8.21
CA LEU A 68 11.17 -1.94 -7.38
C LEU A 68 10.30 -2.93 -8.15
N THR A 69 10.47 -4.22 -7.87
CA THR A 69 9.46 -5.22 -8.21
C THR A 69 8.28 -5.13 -7.23
N PRO A 70 7.10 -5.67 -7.55
CA PRO A 70 5.97 -5.69 -6.62
C PRO A 70 6.29 -6.32 -5.26
N GLU A 71 7.13 -7.36 -5.23
CA GLU A 71 7.60 -8.02 -4.02
C GLU A 71 8.44 -7.06 -3.15
N LEU A 72 9.46 -6.45 -3.75
CA LEU A 72 10.34 -5.50 -3.06
C LEU A 72 9.59 -4.24 -2.61
N ALA A 73 8.61 -3.78 -3.41
CA ALA A 73 7.76 -2.66 -3.05
C ALA A 73 6.88 -2.98 -1.83
N THR A 74 6.39 -4.22 -1.73
CA THR A 74 5.65 -4.69 -0.56
C THR A 74 6.56 -4.77 0.67
N GLU A 75 7.77 -5.32 0.55
CA GLU A 75 8.75 -5.34 1.64
C GLU A 75 9.09 -3.91 2.12
N LYS A 76 9.33 -3.00 1.18
CA LYS A 76 9.65 -1.60 1.48
C LYS A 76 8.50 -0.88 2.15
N PHE A 77 7.28 -1.02 1.63
CA PHE A 77 6.08 -0.47 2.25
C PHE A 77 6.01 -0.83 3.73
N SER A 78 6.25 -2.09 4.02
CA SER A 78 6.10 -2.61 5.35
C SER A 78 7.17 -2.18 6.34
N TRP A 79 8.42 -2.14 5.88
CA TRP A 79 9.51 -1.56 6.65
C TRP A 79 9.21 -0.10 6.99
N VAL A 80 8.77 0.70 6.00
CA VAL A 80 8.42 2.10 6.22
C VAL A 80 7.21 2.23 7.14
N LYS A 81 6.21 1.36 7.02
CA LYS A 81 5.01 1.37 7.87
C LYS A 81 5.34 1.08 9.34
N GLU A 82 6.34 0.25 9.61
CA GLU A 82 6.82 -0.05 10.97
C GLU A 82 7.54 1.17 11.58
N GLU A 83 8.38 1.84 10.79
CA GLU A 83 9.19 2.98 11.25
C GLU A 83 8.44 4.34 11.21
N ILE A 84 7.38 4.44 10.42
CA ILE A 84 6.56 5.65 10.26
C ILE A 84 5.08 5.31 10.54
N PRO A 85 4.66 5.32 11.82
CA PRO A 85 3.29 5.00 12.21
C PRO A 85 2.24 5.90 11.55
N GLU A 86 2.57 7.15 11.22
CA GLU A 86 1.64 8.09 10.56
C GLU A 86 1.55 7.88 9.04
N LEU A 87 2.19 6.86 8.48
CA LEU A 87 2.04 6.50 7.07
C LEU A 87 0.59 6.15 6.77
N SER A 88 -0.04 6.94 5.92
CA SER A 88 -1.48 6.86 5.63
C SER A 88 -1.79 6.53 4.18
N VAL A 89 -0.91 6.95 3.25
CA VAL A 89 -1.14 6.87 1.81
C VAL A 89 0.04 6.20 1.12
N VAL A 90 -0.28 5.26 0.23
CA VAL A 90 0.65 4.68 -0.74
C VAL A 90 0.34 5.24 -2.12
N GLY A 91 1.31 5.90 -2.73
CA GLY A 91 1.23 6.42 -4.09
C GLY A 91 2.03 5.57 -5.08
N ILE A 92 1.47 5.29 -6.25
CA ILE A 92 2.25 4.81 -7.40
C ILE A 92 2.27 5.93 -8.43
N ALA A 93 3.44 6.56 -8.58
CA ALA A 93 3.58 7.83 -9.30
C ALA A 93 4.75 7.88 -10.30
N GLY A 94 5.42 6.75 -10.56
CA GLY A 94 6.50 6.69 -11.54
C GLY A 94 7.57 5.63 -11.24
N PRO A 95 8.80 5.80 -11.75
CA PRO A 95 9.35 7.00 -12.41
C PRO A 95 8.79 7.29 -13.83
N GLY A 96 8.14 6.32 -14.45
CA GLY A 96 7.40 6.44 -15.70
C GLY A 96 5.92 6.80 -15.49
N ASP A 97 5.00 6.00 -16.04
CA ASP A 97 3.55 6.17 -15.88
C ASP A 97 2.94 4.92 -15.24
N ALA A 98 2.13 5.09 -14.18
CA ALA A 98 1.54 3.98 -13.44
C ALA A 98 0.72 3.02 -14.31
N LEU A 99 0.07 3.54 -15.37
CA LEU A 99 -0.77 2.74 -16.26
C LEU A 99 0.04 2.13 -17.42
N ALA A 100 1.21 2.68 -17.76
CA ALA A 100 2.11 2.05 -18.73
C ALA A 100 2.73 0.73 -18.21
N ASP A 101 2.79 0.57 -16.89
CA ASP A 101 3.19 -0.66 -16.20
C ASP A 101 2.06 -1.22 -15.34
N TRP A 102 0.84 -1.26 -15.89
CA TRP A 102 -0.36 -1.59 -15.13
C TRP A 102 -0.28 -2.93 -14.39
N GLN A 103 0.32 -3.96 -14.98
CA GLN A 103 0.44 -5.27 -14.32
C GLN A 103 1.28 -5.19 -13.03
N ALA A 104 2.41 -4.49 -13.05
CA ALA A 104 3.26 -4.31 -11.87
C ALA A 104 2.60 -3.39 -10.84
N THR A 105 1.96 -2.30 -11.30
CA THR A 105 1.17 -1.39 -10.47
C THR A 105 0.06 -2.13 -9.73
N GLN A 106 -0.78 -2.89 -10.45
CA GLN A 106 -1.88 -3.66 -9.90
C GLN A 106 -1.39 -4.72 -8.90
N GLU A 107 -0.35 -5.47 -9.27
CA GLU A 107 0.19 -6.53 -8.40
C GLU A 107 0.71 -5.95 -7.08
N THR A 108 1.40 -4.81 -7.14
CA THR A 108 1.90 -4.10 -5.95
C THR A 108 0.74 -3.70 -5.03
N ILE A 109 -0.34 -3.15 -5.60
CA ILE A 109 -1.53 -2.75 -4.83
C ILE A 109 -2.19 -3.97 -4.18
N LYS A 110 -2.40 -5.05 -4.94
CA LYS A 110 -3.00 -6.28 -4.43
C LYS A 110 -2.20 -6.86 -3.26
N ARG A 111 -0.87 -6.93 -3.39
CA ARG A 111 0.02 -7.42 -2.32
C ARG A 111 -0.04 -6.55 -1.07
N ILE A 112 0.01 -5.23 -1.21
CA ILE A 112 -0.07 -4.32 -0.06
C ILE A 112 -1.47 -4.38 0.58
N LYS A 113 -2.54 -4.51 -0.21
CA LYS A 113 -3.90 -4.68 0.32
C LYS A 113 -4.09 -5.98 1.09
N ALA A 114 -3.50 -7.07 0.63
CA ALA A 114 -3.55 -8.36 1.32
C ALA A 114 -2.99 -8.29 2.75
N VAL A 115 -2.17 -7.28 3.01
CA VAL A 115 -1.42 -7.17 4.26
C VAL A 115 -1.74 -5.94 5.10
N SER A 116 -2.24 -4.89 4.45
CA SER A 116 -2.73 -3.69 5.10
C SER A 116 -4.00 -3.22 4.37
N PRO A 117 -5.15 -3.87 4.63
CA PRO A 117 -6.41 -3.60 3.92
C PRO A 117 -6.89 -2.15 4.01
N ASP A 118 -6.59 -1.48 5.13
CA ASP A 118 -7.00 -0.09 5.41
C ASP A 118 -6.11 0.96 4.72
N THR A 119 -5.07 0.53 3.98
CA THR A 119 -4.16 1.45 3.30
C THR A 119 -4.88 2.21 2.19
N VAL A 120 -4.75 3.54 2.21
CA VAL A 120 -5.27 4.41 1.16
C VAL A 120 -4.29 4.43 0.00
N PHE A 121 -4.77 4.13 -1.20
CA PHE A 121 -3.95 4.17 -2.42
C PHE A 121 -4.27 5.40 -3.27
N CYS A 122 -3.24 5.97 -3.86
CA CYS A 122 -3.40 6.95 -4.93
C CYS A 122 -2.53 6.62 -6.15
N LEU A 123 -3.04 6.98 -7.33
CA LEU A 123 -2.32 6.82 -8.59
C LEU A 123 -2.00 8.19 -9.19
N SER A 124 -0.87 8.29 -9.88
CA SER A 124 -0.58 9.39 -10.79
C SER A 124 -0.36 8.86 -12.19
N THR A 125 -1.03 9.47 -13.17
CA THR A 125 -0.91 9.09 -14.57
C THR A 125 -0.95 10.31 -15.49
N ASN A 126 -0.40 10.16 -16.69
CA ASN A 126 -0.59 11.08 -17.81
C ASN A 126 -1.97 10.93 -18.46
N GLY A 127 -2.71 9.84 -18.19
CA GLY A 127 -4.09 9.65 -18.62
C GLY A 127 -4.29 8.98 -19.98
N LEU A 128 -3.23 8.66 -20.73
CA LEU A 128 -3.35 8.00 -22.04
C LEU A 128 -4.10 6.67 -21.98
N LEU A 129 -3.89 5.88 -20.93
CA LEU A 129 -4.47 4.54 -20.76
C LEU A 129 -5.63 4.50 -19.76
N LEU A 130 -6.13 5.66 -19.32
CA LEU A 130 -7.29 5.70 -18.43
C LEU A 130 -8.54 5.07 -19.04
N PRO A 131 -8.88 5.28 -20.34
CA PRO A 131 -10.06 4.63 -20.92
C PRO A 131 -10.00 3.10 -20.88
N GLU A 132 -8.80 2.51 -20.81
CA GLU A 132 -8.59 1.06 -20.74
C GLU A 132 -8.68 0.55 -19.30
N TYR A 133 -7.99 1.21 -18.36
CA TYR A 133 -7.83 0.70 -16.99
C TYR A 133 -8.73 1.34 -15.94
N ALA A 134 -9.54 2.35 -16.27
CA ALA A 134 -10.36 3.03 -15.27
C ALA A 134 -11.36 2.11 -14.56
N GLY A 135 -11.87 1.07 -15.23
CA GLY A 135 -12.68 0.03 -14.59
C GLY A 135 -11.88 -0.74 -13.52
N GLU A 136 -10.70 -1.25 -13.89
CA GLU A 136 -9.83 -2.00 -12.98
C GLU A 136 -9.34 -1.14 -11.80
N ILE A 137 -9.07 0.16 -12.01
CA ILE A 137 -8.74 1.11 -10.93
C ILE A 137 -9.85 1.13 -9.87
N ILE A 138 -11.12 1.16 -10.30
CA ILE A 138 -12.29 1.18 -9.41
C ILE A 138 -12.45 -0.17 -8.71
N GLU A 139 -12.30 -1.28 -9.43
CA GLU A 139 -12.35 -2.64 -8.85
C GLU A 139 -11.27 -2.88 -7.80
N LEU A 140 -10.09 -2.30 -8.00
CA LEU A 140 -9.03 -2.28 -7.01
C LEU A 140 -9.34 -1.40 -5.80
N GLY A 141 -10.47 -0.70 -5.75
CA GLY A 141 -10.86 0.16 -4.64
C GLY A 141 -9.92 1.36 -4.45
N ILE A 142 -9.48 1.96 -5.55
CA ILE A 142 -8.66 3.18 -5.55
C ILE A 142 -9.59 4.37 -5.71
N HIS A 143 -9.52 5.33 -4.77
CA HIS A 143 -10.43 6.48 -4.74
C HIS A 143 -9.77 7.82 -5.12
N HIS A 144 -8.44 7.86 -5.24
CA HIS A 144 -7.68 9.07 -5.53
C HIS A 144 -6.81 8.88 -6.76
N VAL A 145 -7.12 9.60 -7.84
CA VAL A 145 -6.35 9.52 -9.10
C VAL A 145 -5.90 10.92 -9.51
N THR A 146 -4.61 11.08 -9.73
CA THR A 146 -4.04 12.31 -10.26
C THR A 146 -3.78 12.16 -11.76
N VAL A 147 -4.32 13.06 -12.57
CA VAL A 147 -4.11 13.09 -14.02
C VAL A 147 -3.33 14.34 -14.40
N THR A 148 -2.25 14.18 -15.17
CA THR A 148 -1.49 15.32 -15.69
C THR A 148 -2.00 15.71 -17.07
N MET A 149 -2.76 16.80 -17.16
CA MET A 149 -3.39 17.30 -18.40
C MET A 149 -2.97 18.75 -18.63
N ASN A 150 -2.01 19.00 -19.53
CA ASN A 150 -1.38 20.31 -19.68
C ASN A 150 -2.06 21.24 -20.71
N ALA A 151 -2.97 20.72 -21.54
CA ALA A 151 -3.59 21.47 -22.64
C ALA A 151 -4.97 20.89 -22.98
N LEU A 152 -5.84 21.74 -23.56
CA LEU A 152 -7.10 21.35 -24.23
C LEU A 152 -7.07 21.61 -25.74
N ASP A 153 -5.98 22.18 -26.24
CA ASP A 153 -5.74 22.39 -27.66
C ASP A 153 -4.57 21.49 -28.09
N ALA A 154 -4.79 20.68 -29.12
CA ALA A 154 -3.77 19.79 -29.68
C ALA A 154 -2.56 20.56 -30.23
N ALA A 155 -2.73 21.79 -30.73
CA ALA A 155 -1.63 22.64 -31.20
C ALA A 155 -0.74 23.11 -30.06
N ILE A 156 -1.31 23.38 -28.88
CA ILE A 156 -0.55 23.66 -27.67
C ILE A 156 0.12 22.36 -27.18
N GLY A 157 -0.62 21.26 -27.10
CA GLY A 157 -0.11 19.96 -26.68
C GLY A 157 1.06 19.47 -27.55
N ALA A 158 1.03 19.70 -28.86
CA ALA A 158 2.10 19.31 -29.80
C ALA A 158 3.43 20.02 -29.51
N LYS A 159 3.41 21.18 -28.83
CA LYS A 159 4.61 21.87 -28.36
C LYS A 159 5.14 21.30 -27.04
N ILE A 160 4.31 20.57 -26.29
CA ILE A 160 4.62 20.04 -24.95
C ILE A 160 5.12 18.59 -25.03
N TYR A 161 4.54 17.79 -25.93
CA TYR A 161 4.84 16.36 -26.04
C TYR A 161 5.65 16.08 -27.31
N GLN A 162 6.80 15.42 -27.16
CA GLN A 162 7.65 15.00 -28.26
C GLN A 162 7.01 13.85 -29.06
N TYR A 163 6.56 12.82 -28.36
CA TYR A 163 5.85 11.69 -28.95
C TYR A 163 4.91 11.02 -27.94
N ILE A 164 3.94 10.27 -28.46
CA ILE A 164 3.05 9.39 -27.73
C ILE A 164 3.09 8.00 -28.36
N ALA A 165 3.33 6.97 -27.56
CA ALA A 165 3.32 5.57 -27.97
C ALA A 165 2.02 4.92 -27.49
N TYR A 166 1.17 4.51 -28.43
CA TYR A 166 -0.13 3.93 -28.14
C TYR A 166 -0.40 2.76 -29.08
N GLN A 167 -0.78 1.60 -28.53
CA GLN A 167 -1.08 0.37 -29.28
C GLN A 167 0.04 -0.03 -30.26
N GLY A 168 1.29 0.06 -29.81
CA GLY A 168 2.46 -0.30 -30.62
C GLY A 168 2.87 0.73 -31.69
N VAL A 169 2.12 1.83 -31.83
CA VAL A 169 2.39 2.90 -32.80
C VAL A 169 2.89 4.14 -32.08
N ARG A 170 3.91 4.80 -32.67
CA ARG A 170 4.41 6.10 -32.21
C ARG A 170 3.80 7.23 -33.03
N TYR A 171 3.17 8.17 -32.34
CA TYR A 171 2.56 9.37 -32.90
C TYR A 171 3.39 10.60 -32.51
N GLU A 172 3.46 11.59 -33.39
CA GLU A 172 4.12 12.88 -33.14
C GLU A 172 3.23 14.07 -33.55
N GLY A 173 3.60 15.27 -33.10
CA GLY A 173 2.92 16.52 -33.45
C GLY A 173 1.44 16.57 -33.04
N LEU A 174 0.62 17.18 -33.90
CA LEU A 174 -0.81 17.40 -33.64
C LEU A 174 -1.58 16.09 -33.40
N ALA A 175 -1.29 15.05 -34.20
CA ALA A 175 -1.97 13.76 -34.09
C ALA A 175 -1.72 13.10 -32.73
N ALA A 176 -0.47 13.17 -32.24
CA ALA A 176 -0.13 12.69 -30.90
C ALA A 176 -0.90 13.45 -29.82
N ALA A 177 -0.80 14.78 -29.82
CA ALA A 177 -1.44 15.61 -28.81
C ALA A 177 -2.97 15.43 -28.77
N ALA A 178 -3.62 15.31 -29.94
CA ALA A 178 -5.05 15.05 -30.04
C ALA A 178 -5.44 13.68 -29.47
N LEU A 179 -4.63 12.64 -29.72
CA LEU A 179 -4.84 11.30 -29.17
C LEU A 179 -4.78 11.29 -27.64
N LEU A 180 -3.73 11.88 -27.06
CA LEU A 180 -3.60 11.94 -25.60
C LEU A 180 -4.75 12.74 -24.97
N LEU A 181 -5.07 13.91 -25.54
CA LEU A 181 -6.17 14.74 -25.04
C LEU A 181 -7.50 13.97 -25.05
N LYS A 182 -7.82 13.29 -26.15
CA LYS A 182 -9.04 12.48 -26.27
C LYS A 182 -9.13 11.46 -25.13
N ASN A 183 -8.05 10.71 -24.88
CA ASN A 183 -8.04 9.66 -23.87
C ASN A 183 -8.06 10.23 -22.44
N GLN A 184 -7.36 11.33 -22.19
CA GLN A 184 -7.40 12.05 -20.90
C GLN A 184 -8.82 12.48 -20.56
N LEU A 185 -9.51 13.17 -21.49
CA LEU A 185 -10.87 13.66 -21.26
C LEU A 185 -11.85 12.51 -20.99
N ALA A 186 -11.82 11.46 -21.81
CA ALA A 186 -12.68 10.29 -21.64
C ALA A 186 -12.40 9.56 -20.31
N GLY A 187 -11.13 9.40 -19.95
CA GLY A 187 -10.71 8.73 -18.72
C GLY A 187 -11.08 9.51 -17.45
N ILE A 188 -10.85 10.84 -17.45
CA ILE A 188 -11.24 11.71 -16.35
C ILE A 188 -12.76 11.65 -16.14
N GLN A 189 -13.53 11.83 -17.22
CA GLN A 189 -15.00 11.77 -17.15
C GLN A 189 -15.50 10.44 -16.58
N TYR A 190 -14.95 9.32 -17.06
CA TYR A 190 -15.36 7.99 -16.61
C TYR A 190 -15.15 7.79 -15.10
N LEU A 191 -14.00 8.25 -14.59
CA LEU A 191 -13.63 8.14 -13.17
C LEU A 191 -14.51 9.02 -12.28
N THR A 192 -14.71 10.28 -12.65
CA THR A 192 -15.46 11.24 -11.84
C THR A 192 -16.94 10.91 -11.77
N GLU A 193 -17.55 10.44 -12.87
CA GLU A 193 -18.93 9.95 -12.90
C GLU A 193 -19.17 8.75 -11.96
N ARG A 194 -18.09 8.04 -11.58
CA ARG A 194 -18.11 6.89 -10.66
C ARG A 194 -17.60 7.22 -9.25
N GLY A 195 -17.47 8.52 -8.94
CA GLY A 195 -17.14 8.99 -7.60
C GLY A 195 -15.66 8.87 -7.22
N ILE A 196 -14.76 8.66 -8.19
CA ILE A 196 -13.32 8.74 -7.96
C ILE A 196 -12.91 10.20 -7.87
N LEU A 197 -12.12 10.55 -6.84
CA LEU A 197 -11.59 11.90 -6.67
C LEU A 197 -10.42 12.10 -7.60
N VAL A 198 -10.67 12.87 -8.67
CA VAL A 198 -9.65 13.18 -9.67
C VAL A 198 -8.99 14.53 -9.36
N LYS A 199 -7.67 14.53 -9.18
CA LYS A 199 -6.84 15.75 -9.14
C LYS A 199 -6.22 16.00 -10.51
N ILE A 200 -6.30 17.23 -11.01
CA ILE A 200 -5.64 17.61 -12.27
C ILE A 200 -4.33 18.35 -12.00
N ASN A 201 -3.22 17.73 -12.37
CA ASN A 201 -1.91 18.38 -12.37
C ASN A 201 -1.68 19.09 -13.72
N MET A 202 -1.10 20.29 -13.66
CA MET A 202 -0.67 21.05 -14.84
C MET A 202 0.72 21.62 -14.61
N VAL A 203 1.61 21.48 -15.58
CA VAL A 203 2.88 22.23 -15.60
C VAL A 203 2.65 23.54 -16.35
N MET A 204 2.86 24.66 -15.67
CA MET A 204 2.81 25.99 -16.28
C MET A 204 4.09 26.22 -17.07
N ILE A 205 3.94 26.41 -18.38
CA ILE A 205 5.03 26.64 -19.32
C ILE A 205 4.78 27.98 -20.01
N LYS A 206 5.59 28.97 -19.64
CA LYS A 206 5.50 30.34 -20.12
C LYS A 206 5.57 30.42 -21.64
N GLY A 207 4.66 31.18 -22.24
CA GLY A 207 4.56 31.33 -23.70
C GLY A 207 4.03 30.09 -24.45
N ILE A 208 3.71 28.99 -23.76
CA ILE A 208 3.12 27.79 -24.37
C ILE A 208 1.68 27.59 -23.90
N ASN A 209 1.46 27.40 -22.59
CA ASN A 209 0.13 27.12 -22.03
C ASN A 209 -0.28 28.03 -20.87
N ASP A 210 0.56 28.99 -20.46
CA ASP A 210 0.29 29.92 -19.36
C ASP A 210 -1.05 30.66 -19.48
N ARG A 211 -1.39 31.13 -20.68
CA ARG A 211 -2.69 31.79 -20.98
C ARG A 211 -3.84 30.80 -21.17
N HIS A 212 -3.52 29.53 -21.43
CA HIS A 212 -4.47 28.45 -21.72
C HIS A 212 -4.99 27.75 -20.47
N ILE A 213 -4.18 27.70 -19.41
CA ILE A 213 -4.49 27.00 -18.15
C ILE A 213 -5.86 27.35 -17.54
N PRO A 214 -6.34 28.61 -17.52
CA PRO A 214 -7.68 28.90 -17.01
C PRO A 214 -8.79 28.11 -17.72
N GLU A 215 -8.67 27.88 -19.03
CA GLU A 215 -9.61 27.06 -19.80
C GLU A 215 -9.50 25.58 -19.42
N VAL A 216 -8.27 25.08 -19.23
CA VAL A 216 -8.01 23.72 -18.73
C VAL A 216 -8.69 23.49 -17.38
N VAL A 217 -8.60 24.47 -16.47
CA VAL A 217 -9.21 24.38 -15.14
C VAL A 217 -10.74 24.39 -15.21
N LYS A 218 -11.32 25.25 -16.04
CA LYS A 218 -12.78 25.26 -16.27
C LYS A 218 -13.27 23.92 -16.80
N ARG A 219 -12.57 23.37 -17.79
CA ARG A 219 -12.91 22.05 -18.33
C ARG A 219 -12.74 20.93 -17.29
N ALA A 220 -11.69 20.98 -16.49
CA ALA A 220 -11.49 20.02 -15.40
C ALA A 220 -12.66 20.04 -14.40
N LYS A 221 -13.16 21.24 -14.05
CA LYS A 221 -14.36 21.39 -13.21
C LYS A 221 -15.60 20.79 -13.86
N GLU A 222 -15.85 21.07 -15.14
CA GLU A 222 -16.98 20.50 -15.89
C GLU A 222 -16.94 18.96 -15.91
N LEU A 223 -15.74 18.39 -15.97
CA LEU A 223 -15.52 16.95 -15.89
C LEU A 223 -15.63 16.39 -14.47
N GLY A 224 -15.88 17.21 -13.44
CA GLY A 224 -16.03 16.75 -12.05
C GLY A 224 -14.71 16.56 -11.30
N ALA A 225 -13.60 17.17 -11.75
CA ALA A 225 -12.35 17.14 -10.98
C ALA A 225 -12.54 17.76 -9.59
N PHE A 226 -11.84 17.20 -8.60
CA PHE A 226 -11.92 17.63 -7.20
C PHE A 226 -11.06 18.86 -6.91
N VAL A 227 -9.84 18.89 -7.45
CA VAL A 227 -8.85 19.94 -7.20
C VAL A 227 -7.89 20.01 -8.38
N ALA A 228 -7.40 21.20 -8.69
CA ALA A 228 -6.31 21.42 -9.63
C ALA A 228 -5.01 21.76 -8.90
N ASN A 229 -3.89 21.37 -9.51
CA ASN A 229 -2.55 21.65 -9.02
C ASN A 229 -1.69 22.17 -10.17
N ILE A 230 -1.64 23.49 -10.28
CA ILE A 230 -0.74 24.19 -11.20
C ILE A 230 0.66 24.20 -10.58
N MET A 231 1.64 23.67 -11.28
CA MET A 231 3.03 23.52 -10.84
C MET A 231 3.97 24.33 -11.76
N PRO A 232 5.09 24.84 -11.25
CA PRO A 232 6.07 25.51 -12.10
C PRO A 232 6.77 24.52 -13.05
N LEU A 233 7.13 24.97 -14.25
CA LEU A 233 8.14 24.31 -15.05
C LEU A 233 9.49 24.36 -14.33
N ILE A 234 10.06 23.19 -14.09
CA ILE A 234 11.45 22.99 -13.68
C ILE A 234 12.18 22.36 -14.88
N PRO A 235 13.06 23.11 -15.55
CA PRO A 235 13.87 22.59 -16.65
C PRO A 235 14.70 21.40 -16.19
N ALA A 236 14.56 20.26 -16.88
CA ALA A 236 15.31 19.05 -16.57
C ALA A 236 16.55 18.95 -17.47
N PRO A 237 17.75 18.68 -16.92
CA PRO A 237 18.94 18.41 -17.72
C PRO A 237 18.71 17.31 -18.76
N GLY A 238 19.18 17.52 -19.99
CA GLY A 238 19.00 16.65 -21.16
C GLY A 238 17.57 16.49 -21.67
N SER A 239 16.62 17.30 -21.18
CA SER A 239 15.27 17.37 -21.78
C SER A 239 15.24 18.41 -22.90
N ASN A 240 14.25 18.35 -23.80
CA ASN A 240 14.09 19.36 -24.87
C ASN A 240 13.86 20.78 -24.31
N PHE A 241 13.40 20.89 -23.06
CA PHE A 241 13.20 22.16 -22.35
C PHE A 241 14.29 22.46 -21.32
N GLU A 242 15.47 21.83 -21.41
CA GLU A 242 16.59 22.08 -20.48
C GLU A 242 16.97 23.57 -20.35
N HIS A 243 16.92 24.31 -21.46
CA HIS A 243 17.25 25.74 -21.49
C HIS A 243 16.03 26.66 -21.47
N PHE A 244 14.84 26.12 -21.23
CA PHE A 244 13.63 26.93 -21.09
C PHE A 244 13.67 27.70 -19.76
N PRO A 245 13.15 28.92 -19.69
CA PRO A 245 13.12 29.66 -18.42
C PRO A 245 12.24 28.93 -17.39
N PRO A 246 12.72 28.73 -16.14
CA PRO A 246 11.88 28.19 -15.08
C PRO A 246 10.72 29.14 -14.79
N THR A 247 9.60 28.57 -14.34
CA THR A 247 8.43 29.38 -13.96
C THR A 247 8.53 29.76 -12.48
N SER A 248 8.37 31.05 -12.17
CA SER A 248 8.47 31.50 -10.78
C SER A 248 7.22 31.13 -9.97
N MET A 249 7.39 30.92 -8.67
CA MET A 249 6.25 30.68 -7.78
C MET A 249 5.29 31.87 -7.68
N LYS A 250 5.77 33.09 -7.93
CA LYS A 250 4.91 34.27 -8.04
C LYS A 250 3.91 34.10 -9.18
N GLU A 251 4.40 33.79 -10.39
CA GLU A 251 3.56 33.59 -11.57
C GLU A 251 2.59 32.42 -11.40
N VAL A 252 3.07 31.31 -10.81
CA VAL A 252 2.20 30.16 -10.49
C VAL A 252 1.09 30.57 -9.52
N ASN A 253 1.42 31.34 -8.47
CA ASN A 253 0.43 31.78 -7.48
C ASN A 253 -0.57 32.80 -8.05
N ASP A 254 -0.12 33.69 -8.93
CA ASP A 254 -0.99 34.61 -9.66
C ASP A 254 -2.02 33.83 -10.49
N LEU A 255 -1.57 32.80 -11.22
CA LEU A 255 -2.46 31.97 -12.01
C LEU A 255 -3.39 31.09 -11.15
N ARG A 256 -2.89 30.56 -10.02
CA ARG A 256 -3.73 29.88 -9.03
C ARG A 256 -4.81 30.81 -8.46
N ASN A 257 -4.50 32.08 -8.22
CA ASN A 257 -5.47 33.07 -7.72
C ASN A 257 -6.61 33.32 -8.72
N ILE A 258 -6.31 33.25 -10.02
CA ILE A 258 -7.32 33.34 -11.08
C ILE A 258 -8.14 32.05 -11.10
N CYS A 259 -7.47 30.89 -11.16
CA CYS A 259 -8.11 29.59 -11.35
C CYS A 259 -8.90 29.09 -10.14
N GLN A 260 -8.61 29.58 -8.92
CA GLN A 260 -9.33 29.19 -7.70
C GLN A 260 -10.81 29.61 -7.71
N LEU A 261 -11.20 30.57 -8.56
CA LEU A 261 -12.59 30.95 -8.75
C LEU A 261 -13.40 29.83 -9.42
N ASP A 262 -12.75 29.02 -10.24
CA ASP A 262 -13.37 27.92 -10.97
C ASP A 262 -13.27 26.61 -10.19
N LEU A 263 -12.04 26.22 -9.79
CA LEU A 263 -11.75 24.95 -9.13
C LEU A 263 -10.74 25.15 -8.00
N PRO A 264 -10.89 24.48 -6.83
CA PRO A 264 -9.92 24.58 -5.75
C PRO A 264 -8.49 24.29 -6.22
N GLN A 265 -7.52 25.02 -5.66
CA GLN A 265 -6.10 24.93 -6.05
C GLN A 265 -5.25 24.34 -4.92
N MET A 266 -4.46 23.31 -5.22
CA MET A 266 -3.45 22.77 -4.31
C MET A 266 -2.26 23.74 -4.21
N ARG A 267 -1.94 24.18 -2.99
CA ARG A 267 -0.85 25.16 -2.74
C ARG A 267 0.36 24.56 -2.01
N HIS A 268 0.20 23.40 -1.37
CA HIS A 268 1.21 22.71 -0.57
C HIS A 268 1.95 21.60 -1.36
N CYS A 269 1.96 21.68 -2.69
CA CYS A 269 2.65 20.70 -3.54
C CYS A 269 4.16 20.91 -3.47
N GLN A 270 4.90 19.84 -3.16
CA GLN A 270 6.37 19.82 -3.13
C GLN A 270 6.98 19.15 -4.36
N GLN A 271 6.20 18.91 -5.42
CA GLN A 271 6.64 18.22 -6.64
C GLN A 271 7.41 16.92 -6.34
N CYS A 272 6.85 16.11 -5.45
CA CYS A 272 7.52 14.94 -4.88
C CYS A 272 8.06 13.96 -5.93
N ARG A 273 9.20 13.34 -5.61
CA ARG A 273 9.82 12.25 -6.37
C ARG A 273 8.95 10.99 -6.41
N ALA A 274 9.27 10.05 -7.29
CA ALA A 274 8.56 8.78 -7.40
C ALA A 274 8.88 7.79 -6.25
N ASP A 275 9.84 8.13 -5.40
CA ASP A 275 10.28 7.39 -4.22
C ASP A 275 10.21 8.21 -2.91
N ALA A 276 9.43 9.29 -2.91
CA ALA A 276 9.26 10.17 -1.73
C ALA A 276 8.62 9.42 -0.54
N ILE A 277 9.12 9.68 0.67
CA ILE A 277 8.65 9.02 1.91
C ILE A 277 8.58 10.06 3.04
N GLY A 278 7.62 9.93 3.96
CA GLY A 278 7.49 10.83 5.12
C GLY A 278 6.36 11.83 4.96
N ARG A 279 6.44 13.02 5.57
CA ARG A 279 5.44 14.10 5.40
C ARG A 279 5.84 15.03 4.26
N LEU A 280 4.92 15.85 3.74
CA LEU A 280 5.22 16.66 2.55
C LEU A 280 6.45 17.56 2.72
N ASN A 281 6.60 18.19 3.89
CA ASN A 281 7.71 19.08 4.21
C ASN A 281 8.88 18.37 4.91
N GLU A 282 8.81 17.05 5.09
CA GLU A 282 9.79 16.24 5.82
C GLU A 282 9.99 14.93 5.04
N ASP A 283 10.79 15.01 3.98
CA ASP A 283 11.13 13.85 3.16
C ASP A 283 12.20 13.00 3.85
N ARG A 284 11.88 11.73 4.08
CA ARG A 284 12.72 10.73 4.74
C ARG A 284 13.16 9.63 3.77
N SER A 285 13.01 9.81 2.45
CA SER A 285 13.27 8.77 1.46
C SER A 285 14.69 8.18 1.52
N GLN A 286 15.66 9.00 1.91
CA GLN A 286 17.07 8.60 2.05
C GLN A 286 17.27 7.52 3.12
N GLU A 287 16.51 7.56 4.22
CA GLU A 287 16.60 6.59 5.32
C GLU A 287 16.15 5.18 4.90
N PHE A 288 15.34 5.08 3.86
CA PHE A 288 14.69 3.84 3.42
C PHE A 288 15.21 3.33 2.07
N ARG A 289 16.48 3.60 1.77
CA ARG A 289 17.17 3.01 0.61
C ARG A 289 17.45 1.53 0.88
N LEU A 290 17.16 0.66 -0.09
CA LEU A 290 17.40 -0.78 0.08
C LEU A 290 18.89 -1.08 0.31
N SER A 291 19.77 -0.32 -0.34
CA SER A 291 21.23 -0.35 -0.14
C SER A 291 21.70 -0.03 1.28
N GLN A 292 20.93 0.74 2.05
CA GLN A 292 21.27 1.14 3.42
C GLN A 292 20.63 0.25 4.49
N ARG A 293 19.85 -0.75 4.08
CA ARG A 293 19.21 -1.69 5.00
C ARG A 293 20.30 -2.55 5.68
N PRO A 294 20.37 -2.58 7.03
CA PRO A 294 21.36 -3.39 7.73
C PRO A 294 21.31 -4.86 7.30
N ALA A 295 22.46 -5.44 7.00
CA ALA A 295 22.57 -6.87 6.68
C ALA A 295 22.15 -7.69 7.90
N GLY A 296 21.12 -8.53 7.76
CA GLY A 296 20.56 -9.34 8.84
C GLY A 296 19.07 -9.10 9.13
N VAL A 297 18.43 -8.10 8.52
CA VAL A 297 16.96 -7.93 8.61
C VAL A 297 16.28 -8.89 7.62
N PRO A 298 15.41 -9.82 8.06
CA PRO A 298 14.78 -10.81 7.18
C PRO A 298 14.02 -10.19 5.98
N LYS A 299 14.16 -10.82 4.80
CA LYS A 299 13.57 -10.42 3.49
C LYS A 299 12.07 -10.71 3.33
N VAL A 300 11.30 -10.79 4.40
CA VAL A 300 9.89 -11.16 4.27
C VAL A 300 9.08 -10.29 5.21
N TYR A 301 8.20 -9.52 4.62
CA TYR A 301 7.14 -8.83 5.33
C TYR A 301 6.20 -9.84 6.01
N ASN A 302 5.90 -9.63 7.30
CA ASN A 302 4.90 -10.39 8.05
C ASN A 302 3.76 -9.45 8.45
N PRO A 303 2.52 -9.65 7.98
CA PRO A 303 1.38 -8.81 8.35
C PRO A 303 1.06 -8.97 9.83
N ALA A 304 1.16 -7.86 10.57
CA ALA A 304 0.98 -7.75 12.01
C ALA A 304 1.99 -8.56 12.84
N LYS A 305 2.60 -7.95 13.85
CA LYS A 305 3.25 -8.69 14.95
C LYS A 305 2.16 -9.41 15.75
N LYS A 306 1.51 -10.43 15.19
CA LYS A 306 0.79 -11.41 15.99
C LYS A 306 1.85 -12.10 16.84
N GLN A 307 1.81 -11.81 18.13
CA GLN A 307 2.64 -12.50 19.10
C GLN A 307 1.99 -13.85 19.34
N TYR A 308 2.68 -14.91 18.97
CA TYR A 308 2.26 -16.27 19.22
C TYR A 308 2.77 -16.71 20.59
N ARG A 309 1.90 -17.32 21.39
CA ARG A 309 2.27 -18.10 22.57
C ARG A 309 2.05 -19.57 22.29
N ILE A 310 3.13 -20.35 22.34
CA ILE A 310 3.09 -21.77 22.01
C ILE A 310 3.64 -22.57 23.18
N ALA A 311 2.82 -23.48 23.71
CA ALA A 311 3.22 -24.40 24.75
C ALA A 311 3.88 -25.64 24.12
N VAL A 312 5.09 -25.98 24.56
CA VAL A 312 5.88 -27.08 23.99
C VAL A 312 6.14 -28.16 25.04
N THR A 313 5.84 -29.41 24.71
CA THR A 313 6.21 -30.55 25.55
C THR A 313 7.62 -31.02 25.20
N SER A 314 8.57 -30.86 26.12
CA SER A 314 9.96 -31.25 25.93
C SER A 314 10.61 -31.71 27.24
N LYS A 315 11.39 -32.79 27.19
CA LYS A 315 12.19 -33.25 28.32
C LYS A 315 13.46 -32.42 28.50
N TYR A 316 14.14 -32.07 27.40
CA TYR A 316 15.47 -31.45 27.39
C TYR A 316 15.54 -30.08 26.68
N ASN A 317 14.38 -29.44 26.46
CA ASN A 317 14.22 -28.10 25.87
C ASN A 317 14.72 -27.95 24.42
N LYS A 318 15.16 -29.04 23.78
CA LYS A 318 15.72 -29.03 22.42
C LYS A 318 14.84 -29.74 21.39
N LEU A 319 14.11 -30.78 21.80
CA LEU A 319 13.27 -31.61 20.94
C LEU A 319 11.84 -31.62 21.44
N VAL A 320 10.88 -31.73 20.53
CA VAL A 320 9.48 -32.06 20.86
C VAL A 320 9.39 -33.58 21.03
N ASP A 321 9.74 -34.06 22.22
CA ASP A 321 10.01 -35.48 22.51
C ASP A 321 9.07 -36.09 23.56
N GLN A 322 8.05 -35.33 24.00
CA GLN A 322 7.06 -35.80 24.96
C GLN A 322 5.64 -35.79 24.37
N HIS A 323 4.83 -36.73 24.83
CA HIS A 323 3.39 -36.75 24.56
C HIS A 323 2.65 -35.85 25.57
N PHE A 324 1.55 -35.23 25.14
CA PHE A 324 0.78 -34.28 25.96
C PHE A 324 0.42 -34.81 27.35
N GLY A 325 -0.12 -36.03 27.42
CA GLY A 325 -0.59 -36.62 28.69
C GLY A 325 0.52 -37.09 29.64
N HIS A 326 1.76 -37.20 29.15
CA HIS A 326 2.92 -37.64 29.94
C HIS A 326 3.89 -36.49 30.21
N ALA A 327 3.57 -35.27 29.76
CA ALA A 327 4.43 -34.13 29.96
C ALA A 327 4.40 -33.71 31.43
N GLU A 328 5.58 -33.65 32.05
CA GLU A 328 5.72 -33.15 33.42
C GLU A 328 5.67 -31.61 33.46
N ARG A 329 6.03 -30.97 32.34
CA ARG A 329 6.06 -29.52 32.18
C ARG A 329 5.80 -29.09 30.73
N PHE A 330 5.34 -27.87 30.58
CA PHE A 330 5.16 -27.18 29.32
C PHE A 330 6.07 -25.95 29.26
N LEU A 331 6.90 -25.89 28.23
CA LEU A 331 7.74 -24.73 27.94
C LEU A 331 6.93 -23.73 27.13
N ILE A 332 6.68 -22.54 27.68
CA ILE A 332 5.87 -21.52 27.01
C ILE A 332 6.80 -20.60 26.23
N TYR A 333 6.75 -20.70 24.90
CA TYR A 333 7.49 -19.82 24.01
C TYR A 333 6.60 -18.68 23.54
N GLN A 334 7.14 -17.47 23.52
CA GLN A 334 6.50 -16.31 22.90
C GLN A 334 7.34 -15.82 21.72
N GLY A 335 6.71 -15.52 20.59
CA GLY A 335 7.44 -15.09 19.40
C GLY A 335 6.59 -14.44 18.31
N ASP A 336 7.26 -13.83 17.34
CA ASP A 336 6.64 -13.12 16.20
C ASP A 336 6.41 -14.02 14.97
N GLY A 337 6.48 -15.33 15.17
CA GLY A 337 6.41 -16.35 14.11
C GLY A 337 7.77 -16.73 13.52
N ARG A 338 8.86 -15.99 13.84
CA ARG A 338 10.23 -16.33 13.43
C ARG A 338 11.16 -16.50 14.61
N ASN A 339 11.14 -15.53 15.51
CA ASN A 339 11.97 -15.51 16.70
C ASN A 339 11.11 -15.83 17.91
N PHE A 340 11.47 -16.89 18.62
CA PHE A 340 10.80 -17.31 19.83
C PHE A 340 11.76 -17.21 21.01
N GLN A 341 11.24 -16.73 22.13
CA GLN A 341 11.92 -16.72 23.41
C GLN A 341 11.13 -17.58 24.38
N LEU A 342 11.85 -18.36 25.19
CA LEU A 342 11.22 -19.08 26.30
C LEU A 342 10.79 -18.04 27.34
N LEU A 343 9.48 -17.93 27.55
CA LEU A 343 8.88 -16.99 28.48
C LEU A 343 8.85 -17.56 29.90
N GLU A 344 8.35 -18.79 30.03
CA GLU A 344 8.18 -19.45 31.33
C GLU A 344 8.03 -20.98 31.16
N GLU A 345 8.10 -21.70 32.28
CA GLU A 345 7.80 -23.14 32.36
C GLU A 345 6.57 -23.34 33.26
N ARG A 346 5.58 -24.10 32.78
CA ARG A 346 4.38 -24.46 33.55
C ARG A 346 4.44 -25.94 33.92
N ALA A 347 4.43 -26.25 35.21
CA ALA A 347 4.36 -27.63 35.69
C ALA A 347 2.97 -28.21 35.41
N ALA A 348 2.91 -29.45 34.91
CA ALA A 348 1.67 -30.18 34.72
C ALA A 348 1.06 -30.69 36.04
N GLU A 349 1.84 -30.62 37.14
CA GLU A 349 1.47 -31.11 38.47
C GLU A 349 1.46 -29.96 39.49
N LYS A 350 0.33 -29.26 39.59
CA LYS A 350 -0.09 -28.73 40.89
C LYS A 350 -1.49 -29.28 41.15
N TYR A 351 -1.57 -30.08 42.23
CA TYR A 351 -2.77 -30.70 42.83
C TYR A 351 -3.21 -32.07 42.28
N CYS A 352 -2.41 -33.10 42.55
CA CYS A 352 -2.93 -34.44 42.85
C CYS A 352 -2.20 -34.98 44.08
N LEU A 353 -2.66 -34.61 45.27
CA LEU A 353 -2.28 -35.27 46.51
C LEU A 353 -3.29 -36.40 46.78
N GLY A 354 -3.01 -37.59 46.26
CA GLY A 354 -3.51 -38.84 46.85
C GLY A 354 -4.54 -39.65 46.04
N MET A 355 -4.05 -40.78 45.53
CA MET A 355 -4.72 -42.06 45.22
C MET A 355 -6.26 -42.11 45.21
N ALA A 356 -6.87 -41.94 44.03
CA ALA A 356 -8.02 -42.74 43.56
C ALA A 356 -8.14 -42.72 42.02
N ASP A 357 -8.46 -43.87 41.44
CA ASP A 357 -8.50 -44.16 40.00
C ASP A 357 -9.52 -43.31 39.21
N CYS A 358 -9.14 -43.00 37.95
CA CYS A 358 -9.92 -42.44 36.85
C CYS A 358 -10.50 -41.01 36.98
N GLU A 359 -11.09 -40.61 38.12
CA GLU A 359 -11.60 -39.23 38.29
C GLU A 359 -10.48 -38.18 38.37
N ASP A 360 -9.31 -38.58 38.88
CA ASP A 360 -8.15 -37.71 39.01
C ASP A 360 -7.48 -37.39 37.66
N GLU A 361 -7.52 -38.30 36.69
CA GLU A 361 -6.88 -38.07 35.39
C GLU A 361 -7.65 -37.05 34.51
N GLU A 362 -8.97 -37.10 34.53
CA GLU A 362 -9.79 -36.13 33.80
C GLU A 362 -9.67 -34.74 34.40
N ARG A 363 -9.74 -34.63 35.74
CA ARG A 363 -9.51 -33.35 36.44
C ARG A 363 -8.11 -32.81 36.19
N ARG A 364 -7.08 -33.68 36.23
CA ARG A 364 -5.69 -33.30 35.89
C ARG A 364 -5.59 -32.78 34.46
N ARG A 365 -6.19 -33.47 33.48
CA ARG A 365 -6.20 -33.03 32.07
C ARG A 365 -6.89 -31.69 31.90
N ASP A 366 -8.02 -31.48 32.57
CA ASP A 366 -8.76 -30.22 32.49
C ASP A 366 -7.98 -29.06 33.10
N HIS A 367 -7.30 -29.28 34.22
CA HIS A 367 -6.38 -28.30 34.80
C HIS A 367 -5.21 -27.95 33.88
N ILE A 368 -4.62 -28.94 33.21
CA ILE A 368 -3.56 -28.68 32.22
C ILE A 368 -4.11 -27.81 31.09
N ILE A 369 -5.27 -28.14 30.54
CA ILE A 369 -5.90 -27.38 29.44
C ILE A 369 -6.24 -25.95 29.88
N ASP A 370 -6.83 -25.78 31.07
CA ASP A 370 -7.09 -24.46 31.66
C ASP A 370 -5.81 -23.64 31.82
N SER A 371 -4.71 -24.30 32.22
CA SER A 371 -3.42 -23.65 32.37
C SER A 371 -2.78 -23.24 31.05
N LEU A 372 -3.29 -23.67 29.90
CA LEU A 372 -2.74 -23.39 28.56
C LEU A 372 -3.68 -22.55 27.68
N GLN A 373 -4.81 -22.07 28.23
CA GLN A 373 -5.84 -21.37 27.47
C GLN A 373 -5.41 -20.00 26.90
N ASP A 374 -4.32 -19.42 27.39
CA ASP A 374 -3.73 -18.19 26.88
C ASP A 374 -2.67 -18.44 25.77
N CYS A 375 -2.44 -19.70 25.41
CA CYS A 375 -1.58 -20.07 24.29
C CYS A 375 -2.41 -20.20 23.01
N ASP A 376 -1.84 -19.80 21.87
CA ASP A 376 -2.44 -20.02 20.56
C ASP A 376 -2.38 -21.50 20.15
N ALA A 377 -1.33 -22.21 20.57
CA ALA A 377 -1.11 -23.61 20.24
C ALA A 377 -0.38 -24.42 21.31
N VAL A 378 -0.58 -25.74 21.26
CA VAL A 378 0.22 -26.74 21.98
C VAL A 378 0.97 -27.60 20.96
N LEU A 379 2.29 -27.58 21.03
CA LEU A 379 3.21 -28.36 20.21
C LEU A 379 3.70 -29.58 21.00
N THR A 380 3.34 -30.77 20.53
CA THR A 380 3.60 -32.03 21.26
C THR A 380 3.88 -33.20 20.33
N MET A 381 4.54 -34.25 20.81
CA MET A 381 4.86 -35.40 19.97
C MET A 381 3.62 -36.14 19.50
N ARG A 382 2.68 -36.38 20.43
CA ARG A 382 1.30 -36.83 20.13
C ARG A 382 0.32 -36.36 21.19
N ILE A 383 -0.95 -36.27 20.81
CA ILE A 383 -2.06 -35.93 21.70
C ILE A 383 -3.27 -36.83 21.42
N GLY A 384 -3.98 -37.23 22.48
CA GLY A 384 -5.23 -37.98 22.35
C GLY A 384 -6.38 -37.12 21.85
N GLN A 385 -7.32 -37.70 21.09
CA GLN A 385 -8.42 -36.97 20.44
C GLN A 385 -9.25 -36.14 21.43
N HIS A 386 -9.59 -36.71 22.59
CA HIS A 386 -10.38 -36.01 23.61
C HIS A 386 -9.70 -34.73 24.13
N ALA A 387 -8.37 -34.75 24.34
CA ALA A 387 -7.61 -33.57 24.77
C ALA A 387 -7.49 -32.53 23.64
N LYS A 388 -7.32 -32.99 22.40
CA LYS A 388 -7.31 -32.15 21.21
C LYS A 388 -8.62 -31.38 21.03
N ASP A 389 -9.76 -32.06 21.20
CA ASP A 389 -11.08 -31.45 21.10
C ASP A 389 -11.29 -30.39 22.20
N LYS A 390 -10.91 -30.69 23.45
CA LYS A 390 -11.02 -29.74 24.56
C LYS A 390 -10.14 -28.50 24.38
N LEU A 391 -8.89 -28.65 23.92
CA LEU A 391 -8.02 -27.52 23.57
C LEU A 391 -8.64 -26.66 22.46
N CYS A 392 -9.16 -27.30 21.42
CA CYS A 392 -9.82 -26.60 20.31
C CYS A 392 -11.05 -25.79 20.78
N CYS A 393 -11.85 -26.33 21.71
CA CYS A 393 -12.97 -25.60 22.31
C CYS A 393 -12.54 -24.36 23.11
N ARG A 394 -11.28 -24.28 23.54
CA ARG A 394 -10.68 -23.12 24.22
C ARG A 394 -9.89 -22.21 23.27
N GLY A 395 -9.95 -22.46 21.96
CA GLY A 395 -9.22 -21.68 20.95
C GLY A 395 -7.73 -22.02 20.86
N VAL A 396 -7.29 -23.14 21.44
CA VAL A 396 -5.90 -23.58 21.43
C VAL A 396 -5.71 -24.68 20.39
N THR A 397 -4.81 -24.48 19.43
CA THR A 397 -4.56 -25.45 18.35
C THR A 397 -3.57 -26.52 18.78
N ALA A 398 -3.94 -27.79 18.71
CA ALA A 398 -3.00 -28.88 18.99
C ALA A 398 -2.22 -29.29 17.74
N VAL A 399 -0.89 -29.21 17.82
CA VAL A 399 0.05 -29.47 16.72
C VAL A 399 0.93 -30.66 17.11
N GLU A 400 0.83 -31.75 16.35
CA GLU A 400 1.66 -32.93 16.54
C GLU A 400 2.95 -32.81 15.70
N TYR A 401 4.12 -32.94 16.33
CA TYR A 401 5.42 -32.75 15.70
C TYR A 401 6.53 -33.51 16.41
N CYS A 402 7.52 -34.03 15.68
CA CYS A 402 8.59 -34.86 16.23
C CYS A 402 9.96 -34.53 15.63
N ASP A 403 10.52 -33.38 16.00
CA ASP A 403 11.88 -32.94 15.66
C ASP A 403 12.30 -31.84 16.68
N SER A 404 13.20 -30.93 16.31
CA SER A 404 13.62 -29.81 17.15
C SER A 404 12.48 -28.85 17.50
N VAL A 405 12.57 -28.27 18.70
CA VAL A 405 11.65 -27.23 19.18
C VAL A 405 11.66 -26.03 18.23
N ALA A 406 12.83 -25.64 17.71
CA ALA A 406 12.95 -24.52 16.78
C ALA A 406 12.14 -24.74 15.49
N ASN A 407 12.28 -25.90 14.85
CA ASN A 407 11.52 -26.23 13.64
C ASN A 407 10.02 -26.41 13.97
N GLY A 408 9.72 -27.01 15.12
CA GLY A 408 8.34 -27.25 15.54
C GLY A 408 7.56 -25.96 15.85
N LEU A 409 8.21 -24.94 16.39
CA LEU A 409 7.60 -23.62 16.61
C LEU A 409 7.22 -22.96 15.28
N GLN A 410 8.09 -23.04 14.26
CA GLN A 410 7.78 -22.56 12.91
C GLN A 410 6.63 -23.36 12.29
N TYR A 411 6.67 -24.68 12.42
CA TYR A 411 5.61 -25.57 11.93
C TYR A 411 4.25 -25.28 12.58
N ALA A 412 4.23 -24.98 13.88
CA ALA A 412 3.01 -24.61 14.60
C ALA A 412 2.42 -23.28 14.11
N VAL A 413 3.27 -22.30 13.79
CA VAL A 413 2.82 -21.03 13.19
C VAL A 413 2.18 -21.28 11.82
N GLU A 414 2.80 -22.11 10.98
CA GLU A 414 2.21 -22.46 9.68
C GLU A 414 0.84 -23.15 9.83
N ALA A 415 0.68 -24.02 10.83
CA ALA A 415 -0.59 -24.68 11.11
C ALA A 415 -1.66 -23.67 11.53
N LEU A 416 -1.32 -22.72 12.42
CA LEU A 416 -2.21 -21.65 12.85
C LEU A 416 -2.64 -20.75 11.69
N THR A 417 -1.69 -20.30 10.85
CA THR A 417 -2.00 -19.43 9.71
C THR A 417 -2.87 -20.14 8.66
N ARG A 418 -2.65 -21.45 8.43
CA ARG A 418 -3.52 -22.24 7.53
C ARG A 418 -4.94 -22.36 8.07
N GLN A 419 -5.09 -22.54 9.38
CA GLN A 419 -6.42 -22.64 10.00
C GLN A 419 -7.19 -21.32 9.91
N GLU A 420 -6.53 -20.18 10.16
CA GLU A 420 -7.10 -18.84 9.98
C GLU A 420 -7.56 -18.58 8.54
N ALA A 421 -6.77 -19.01 7.55
CA ALA A 421 -7.13 -18.88 6.14
C ALA A 421 -8.41 -19.69 5.80
N ILE A 422 -8.53 -20.91 6.29
CA ILE A 422 -9.70 -21.77 6.09
C ILE A 422 -10.95 -21.20 6.78
N GLU A 423 -10.80 -20.65 7.99
CA GLU A 423 -11.91 -20.02 8.71
C GLU A 423 -12.37 -18.74 8.00
N HIS A 424 -11.44 -17.92 7.50
CA HIS A 424 -11.77 -16.73 6.72
C HIS A 424 -12.50 -17.07 5.41
N GLU A 425 -12.09 -18.13 4.71
CA GLU A 425 -12.79 -18.64 3.52
C GLU A 425 -14.19 -19.17 3.83
N ARG A 426 -14.39 -19.82 4.98
CA ARG A 426 -15.71 -20.30 5.43
C ARG A 426 -16.67 -19.17 5.79
N VAL A 427 -16.17 -18.09 6.41
CA VAL A 427 -16.97 -16.91 6.76
C VAL A 427 -17.36 -16.10 5.51
N MET A 428 -16.52 -16.13 4.47
CA MET A 428 -16.77 -15.43 3.20
C MET A 428 -17.56 -16.26 2.17
N ALA A 429 -17.84 -17.54 2.44
CA ALA A 429 -18.60 -18.39 1.54
C ALA A 429 -20.11 -18.02 1.59
N PRO A 430 -20.74 -17.66 0.44
CA PRO A 430 -22.16 -17.32 0.43
C PRO A 430 -22.99 -18.54 0.85
N SER A 431 -23.92 -18.34 1.80
CA SER A 431 -24.83 -19.39 2.25
C SER A 431 -25.61 -19.92 1.05
N ARG A 432 -25.27 -21.12 0.55
CA ARG A 432 -26.12 -21.84 -0.38
C ARG A 432 -27.33 -22.33 0.40
N ARG A 433 -28.37 -21.49 0.48
CA ARG A 433 -29.72 -21.97 0.75
C ARG A 433 -30.12 -22.81 -0.45
N THR A 434 -30.13 -24.12 -0.24
CA THR A 434 -30.81 -25.09 -1.08
C THR A 434 -32.29 -24.73 -1.11
N ALA A 435 -32.76 -24.17 -2.23
CA ALA A 435 -34.18 -24.14 -2.54
C ALA A 435 -34.52 -25.47 -3.23
N ASN A 436 -35.23 -26.32 -2.49
CA ASN A 436 -36.16 -27.29 -3.07
C ASN A 436 -37.49 -26.59 -3.30
#